data_AF-A0AAU3C836-F1
#
_entry.id   AF-A0AAU3C836-F1
#
_cell.length_a   1.000
_cell.length_b   1.000
_cell.length_c   1.000
_cell.angle_alpha   90.00
_cell.angle_beta   90.00
_cell.angle_gamma   90.00
#
_symmetry.space_group_name_H-M   'P 1'
#
loop_
_entity.id
_entity.type
_entity.pdbx_description
1 polymer ?
#
loop_
_entity_poly.entity_id
_entity_poly.type
_entity_poly.pdbx_seq_one_letter_code
_entity_poly.pdbx_strand_id
1 'polypeptide(L)' 'MTSTNLAPNTIGYAWYAHVTMPGGSRAFAHGTVTVPTSFCWDRVTREVAAWLRAQGSVVQLADIHLILAPRV' A
#
# COMPACT_ATOMS: atom_id res chain seq x y z
N MET A 1 -26.65 5.51 27.91
CA MET A 1 -26.45 4.48 26.87
C MET A 1 -25.50 5.07 25.85
N THR A 2 -24.22 4.72 25.92
CA THR A 2 -23.17 5.34 25.08
C THR A 2 -23.04 4.50 23.81
N SER A 3 -23.57 5.00 22.70
CA SER A 3 -23.41 4.37 21.39
C SER A 3 -21.99 4.66 20.91
N THR A 4 -21.07 3.71 21.13
CA THR A 4 -19.73 3.77 20.55
C THR A 4 -19.87 3.43 19.07
N ASN A 5 -20.07 4.46 18.24
CA ASN A 5 -19.86 4.36 16.80
C ASN A 5 -18.38 3.99 16.56
N LEU A 6 -18.07 2.70 16.53
CA LEU A 6 -16.79 2.18 16.07
C LEU A 6 -16.74 2.42 14.56
N ALA A 7 -16.38 3.65 14.18
CA ALA A 7 -15.89 3.87 12.82
C ALA A 7 -14.81 2.82 12.55
N PRO A 8 -14.80 2.17 11.36
CA PRO A 8 -13.82 1.13 11.09
C PRO A 8 -12.41 1.66 11.36
N ASN A 9 -11.69 1.01 12.28
CA ASN A 9 -10.33 1.37 12.71
C ASN A 9 -9.29 1.08 11.62
N THR A 10 -9.72 0.98 10.36
CA THR A 10 -8.92 0.66 9.20
C THR A 10 -9.19 1.64 8.07
N ILE A 11 -8.16 1.87 7.26
CA ILE A 11 -8.19 2.71 6.06
C ILE A 11 -7.73 1.84 4.89
N GLY A 12 -8.47 1.89 3.80
CA GLY A 12 -8.09 1.29 2.53
C GLY A 12 -7.28 2.27 1.69
N TYR A 13 -6.16 1.80 1.12
CA TYR A 13 -5.38 2.51 0.12
C TYR A 13 -5.32 1.68 -1.16
N ALA A 14 -5.55 2.32 -2.30
CA ALA A 14 -5.09 1.81 -3.58
C ALA A 14 -3.63 2.24 -3.78
N TRP A 15 -2.83 1.42 -4.46
CA TRP A 15 -1.45 1.76 -4.78
C TRP A 15 -1.06 1.30 -6.17
N TYR A 16 -0.06 1.97 -6.73
CA TYR A 16 0.61 1.57 -7.96
C TYR A 16 2.11 1.86 -7.85
N ALA A 17 2.91 1.06 -8.56
CA ALA A 17 4.35 1.16 -8.54
C ALA A 17 5.00 0.71 -9.85
N HIS A 18 6.08 1.38 -10.23
CA HIS A 18 7.04 0.84 -11.19
C HIS A 18 8.03 -0.07 -10.46
N VAL A 19 8.22 -1.28 -10.97
CA VAL A 19 9.08 -2.29 -10.37
C VAL A 19 10.03 -2.87 -11.42
N THR A 20 11.17 -3.39 -10.96
CA THR A 20 12.07 -4.20 -11.78
C THR A 20 11.95 -5.65 -11.35
N MET A 21 11.60 -6.52 -12.28
CA MET A 21 11.46 -7.96 -12.04
C MET A 21 12.83 -8.66 -12.05
N PRO A 22 12.95 -9.85 -11.46
CA PRO A 22 14.13 -10.70 -11.66
C PRO A 22 14.45 -10.84 -13.15
N GLY A 23 15.69 -10.55 -13.55
CA GLY A 23 16.10 -10.49 -14.96
C GLY A 23 16.15 -9.09 -15.57
N GLY A 24 15.83 -8.03 -14.82
CA GLY A 24 16.07 -6.64 -15.21
C GLY A 24 14.95 -5.96 -15.99
N SER A 25 13.85 -6.67 -16.26
CA SER A 25 12.68 -6.12 -16.95
C SER A 25 11.90 -5.15 -16.06
N ARG A 26 11.46 -4.03 -16.62
CA ARG A 26 10.55 -3.09 -15.94
C ARG A 26 9.11 -3.54 -16.09
N ALA A 27 8.35 -3.46 -15.00
CA ALA A 27 6.92 -3.77 -14.95
C ALA A 27 6.16 -2.70 -14.16
N PHE A 28 4.84 -2.69 -14.36
CA PHE A 28 3.91 -1.89 -13.56
C PHE A 28 3.09 -2.82 -12.67
N ALA A 29 3.00 -2.50 -11.38
CA ALA A 29 2.24 -3.25 -10.39
C ALA A 29 1.22 -2.33 -9.72
N HIS A 30 0.06 -2.87 -9.36
CA HIS A 30 -0.96 -2.14 -8.62
C HIS A 30 -1.71 -3.07 -7.66
N GLY A 31 -2.35 -2.49 -6.66
CA GLY A 31 -3.13 -3.27 -5.70
C GLY A 31 -3.85 -2.40 -4.68
N THR A 32 -4.42 -3.05 -3.68
CA THR A 32 -5.07 -2.40 -2.54
C THR A 32 -4.52 -2.95 -1.23
N VAL A 33 -4.44 -2.12 -0.21
CA VAL A 33 -4.02 -2.51 1.14
C VAL A 33 -4.95 -1.87 2.16
N THR A 34 -5.37 -2.66 3.14
CA THR A 34 -6.18 -2.20 4.27
C THR A 34 -5.31 -2.24 5.52
N VAL A 35 -5.12 -1.08 6.16
CA VAL A 35 -4.23 -0.92 7.32
C VAL A 35 -4.97 -0.26 8.48
N PRO A 36 -4.47 -0.36 9.72
CA PRO A 36 -5.00 0.42 10.84
C PRO A 36 -4.93 1.94 10.56
N THR A 37 -5.90 2.70 11.07
CA THR A 37 -5.93 4.19 10.96
C THR A 37 -4.71 4.87 11.57
N SER A 38 -3.99 4.19 12.47
CA SER A 38 -2.75 4.67 13.07
C SER A 38 -1.53 4.59 12.14
N PHE A 39 -1.62 3.92 11.00
CA PHE A 39 -0.53 3.85 10.04
C PHE A 39 -0.49 5.14 9.21
N CYS A 40 0.60 5.89 9.33
CA CYS A 40 0.86 7.02 8.45
C CYS A 40 1.22 6.54 7.04
N TRP A 41 1.09 7.45 6.07
CA TRP A 41 1.35 7.20 4.66
C TRP A 41 2.71 6.52 4.40
N ASP A 42 3.79 7.05 4.98
CA ASP A 42 5.14 6.50 4.85
C ASP A 42 5.26 5.06 5.33
N ARG A 43 4.54 4.71 6.40
CA ARG A 43 4.52 3.35 6.91
C ARG A 43 3.86 2.41 5.91
N VAL A 44 2.72 2.81 5.35
CA VAL A 44 2.03 2.02 4.32
C VAL A 44 2.91 1.83 3.08
N THR A 45 3.59 2.88 2.62
CA THR A 45 4.51 2.80 1.47
C THR A 45 5.63 1.78 1.73
N ARG A 46 6.20 1.77 2.94
CA ARG A 46 7.26 0.82 3.31
C ARG A 46 6.77 -0.62 3.35
N GLU A 47 5.55 -0.87 3.84
CA GLU A 47 4.94 -2.21 3.85
C GLU A 47 4.68 -2.71 2.43
N VAL A 48 4.12 -1.86 1.54
CA VAL A 48 3.93 -2.20 0.12
C VAL A 48 5.28 -2.51 -0.54
N ALA A 49 6.31 -1.71 -0.29
CA ALA A 49 7.65 -1.96 -0.82
C ALA A 49 8.25 -3.27 -0.32
N ALA A 50 8.11 -3.56 0.97
CA ALA A 50 8.61 -4.81 1.56
C ALA A 50 7.89 -6.03 0.95
N TRP A 51 6.57 -5.94 0.77
CA TRP A 51 5.78 -6.97 0.11
C TRP A 51 6.23 -7.19 -1.34
N LEU A 52 6.42 -6.12 -2.13
CA LEU A 52 6.93 -6.21 -3.51
C LEU A 52 8.34 -6.86 -3.57
N ARG A 53 9.23 -6.51 -2.63
CA ARG A 53 10.56 -7.12 -2.53
C ARG A 53 10.50 -8.60 -2.17
N ALA A 54 9.55 -9.00 -1.33
CA ALA A 54 9.31 -10.41 -1.01
C ALA A 54 8.84 -11.22 -2.24
N GLN A 55 8.23 -10.57 -3.24
CA GLN A 55 7.93 -11.18 -4.56
C GLN A 55 9.15 -11.24 -5.49
N GLY A 56 10.33 -10.84 -5.03
CA GLY A 56 11.56 -10.79 -5.83
C GLY A 56 11.72 -9.53 -6.68
N SER A 57 10.84 -8.54 -6.52
CA SER A 57 10.94 -7.27 -7.27
C SER A 57 11.89 -6.28 -6.61
N VAL A 58 12.57 -5.47 -7.41
CA VAL A 58 13.28 -4.27 -6.95
C VAL A 58 12.37 -3.06 -7.15
N VAL A 59 12.13 -2.30 -6.09
CA VAL A 59 11.27 -1.11 -6.09
C VAL A 59 11.86 -0.01 -5.21
N GLN A 60 11.84 1.24 -5.69
CA GLN A 60 12.16 2.41 -4.88
C GLN A 60 10.89 2.96 -4.23
N LEU A 61 11.01 3.50 -3.01
CA LEU A 61 9.86 4.07 -2.32
C LEU A 61 9.23 5.24 -3.10
N ALA A 62 10.06 6.00 -3.82
CA ALA A 62 9.62 7.13 -4.65
C ALA A 62 8.77 6.70 -5.85
N ASP A 63 8.87 5.44 -6.27
CA ASP A 63 8.08 4.88 -7.39
C ASP A 63 6.71 4.35 -6.93
N ILE A 64 6.43 4.36 -5.62
CA ILE A 64 5.18 3.86 -5.04
C ILE A 64 4.26 5.04 -4.75
N HIS A 65 3.08 5.01 -5.36
CA HIS A 65 2.05 6.01 -5.15
C HIS A 65 0.85 5.36 -4.47
N LEU A 66 0.41 5.97 -3.36
CA LEU A 66 -0.80 5.58 -2.64
C LEU A 66 -1.93 6.56 -2.96
N ILE A 67 -3.16 6.08 -2.95
CA ILE A 67 -4.38 6.87 -3.05
C ILE A 67 -5.37 6.32 -2.02
N LEU A 68 -6.04 7.18 -1.28
CA LEU A 68 -7.14 6.74 -0.40
C LEU A 68 -8.21 6.04 -1.24
N ALA A 69 -8.49 4.77 -0.94
CA ALA A 69 -9.52 4.03 -1.64
C ALA A 69 -10.90 4.63 -1.28
N PRO A 70 -11.80 4.83 -2.26
CA PRO A 70 -13.17 5.23 -1.96
C PRO A 70 -13.80 4.22 -0.99
N ARG A 71 -14.47 4.72 0.06
CA ARG A 71 -15.32 3.86 0.90
C ARG A 71 -16.54 3.50 0.07
N VAL A 72 -16.62 2.26 -0.40
CA VAL A 72 -17.81 1.70 -1.05
C VAL A 72 -18.85 1.37 0.01
#